data_AF-A0A936TJC9-F1
#
_entry.id   AF-A0A936TJC9-F1
#
_cell.length_a   1.000
_cell.length_b   1.000
_cell.length_c   1.000
_cell.angle_alpha   90.00
_cell.angle_beta   90.00
_cell.angle_gamma   90.00
#
_symmetry.space_group_name_H-M   'P 1'
#
loop_
_entity.id
_entity.type
_entity.pdbx_description
1 polymer ?
#
loop_
_entity_poly.entity_id
_entity_poly.type
_entity_poly.pdbx_seq_one_letter_code
_entity_poly.pdbx_strand_id
1 'polypeptide(L)'
;MPVENNFQHDELSRKNPGERLSSADLADTVSPDSPEWGEAMARSGERLAQAGVASVVFIHGSIHGTDVFGMQRLDEVGGLKRGYSRGVSGVDALLAAMREESNGIPLLPGGCKPPLKDDDETKALLDEQVGDAGNFMDANVQSFKRAINTNLAQPISCDRLLWSSEHHHLGRALAAVVLLAKLHGLCERQNLQQGHRILIQGHGQAGLVLALVSNFLCSSPITGRSKLLSILSGYAEQTNQPEVAEIVGRIEPLLATATLLNGASLDIVTYGTPVRYGWDPSGIGNLLHIVNHRNLRTDGKSWLAKMELPQITMEMPIAWGGDYVQELAVAGTDAVPQTESAKAANKRVWEMVEPYDGFERWLECARRAVRIPSEGRCLLVDYKDSIGSSNPRDHYYGHAVYTRQHAVLFNTTQIVRAFYEA
;
A
#
# COMPACT_ATOMS: atom_id res chain seq x y z
N MET A 1 5.78 9.62 -22.39
CA MET A 1 6.86 8.61 -22.35
C MET A 1 6.42 7.42 -23.18
N PRO A 2 7.01 7.15 -24.36
CA PRO A 2 6.98 5.83 -24.96
C PRO A 2 8.37 5.23 -24.79
N VAL A 3 8.65 4.76 -23.58
CA VAL A 3 9.56 3.64 -23.43
C VAL A 3 8.62 2.49 -23.12
N GLU A 4 8.71 1.39 -23.88
CA GLU A 4 8.04 0.13 -23.55
C GLU A 4 8.61 -0.38 -22.22
N ASN A 5 8.15 0.23 -21.13
CA ASN A 5 8.41 -0.14 -19.76
C ASN A 5 7.07 -0.45 -19.14
N ASN A 6 6.93 -1.58 -18.45
CA ASN A 6 5.65 -1.94 -17.82
C ASN A 6 5.53 -1.38 -16.41
N PHE A 7 6.65 -0.97 -15.78
CA PHE A 7 6.61 -0.21 -14.53
C PHE A 7 6.08 1.22 -14.73
N GLN A 8 5.08 1.42 -15.59
CA GLN A 8 4.52 2.73 -15.90
C GLN A 8 3.92 3.34 -14.65
N HIS A 9 4.01 4.66 -14.58
CA HIS A 9 3.23 5.42 -13.64
C HIS A 9 1.74 5.32 -14.00
N ASP A 10 0.87 5.33 -12.99
CA ASP A 10 -0.58 5.34 -13.23
C ASP A 10 -0.97 6.59 -14.03
N GLU A 11 -1.96 6.47 -14.92
CA GLU A 11 -2.37 7.61 -15.77
C GLU A 11 -2.97 8.78 -14.95
N LEU A 12 -3.32 8.53 -13.69
CA LEU A 12 -4.09 9.43 -12.83
C LEU A 12 -5.35 9.90 -13.57
N SER A 13 -6.09 8.91 -14.10
CA SER A 13 -7.27 9.14 -14.91
C SER A 13 -8.42 9.69 -14.07
N ARG A 14 -8.99 10.81 -14.52
CA ARG A 14 -10.17 11.43 -13.89
C ARG A 14 -11.49 10.90 -14.45
N LYS A 15 -11.43 9.98 -15.42
CA LYS A 15 -12.61 9.40 -16.08
C LYS A 15 -13.42 8.58 -15.07
N ASN A 16 -14.71 8.42 -15.35
CA ASN A 16 -15.56 7.57 -14.52
C ASN A 16 -15.06 6.11 -14.64
N PRO A 17 -14.75 5.43 -13.52
CA PRO A 17 -14.26 4.04 -13.52
C PRO A 17 -15.32 3.01 -13.94
N GLY A 18 -16.59 3.40 -14.07
CA GLY A 18 -17.68 2.53 -14.51
C GLY A 18 -17.91 1.36 -13.53
N GLU A 19 -18.10 0.17 -14.08
CA GLU A 19 -18.41 -1.07 -13.34
C GLU A 19 -17.27 -1.54 -12.42
N ARG A 20 -16.04 -0.99 -12.57
CA ARG A 20 -14.93 -1.30 -11.65
C ARG A 20 -15.13 -0.70 -10.27
N LEU A 21 -15.98 0.32 -10.14
CA LEU A 21 -16.21 1.02 -8.88
C LEU A 21 -17.48 0.55 -8.19
N SER A 22 -17.31 0.23 -6.90
CA SER A 22 -18.39 0.03 -5.94
C SER A 22 -18.22 0.98 -4.75
N SER A 23 -19.30 1.19 -3.99
CA SER A 23 -19.27 1.98 -2.77
C SER A 23 -19.96 1.23 -1.64
N ALA A 24 -19.47 1.39 -0.42
CA ALA A 24 -20.05 0.82 0.78
C ALA A 24 -19.87 1.77 1.97
N ASP A 25 -20.69 1.57 2.99
CA ASP A 25 -20.56 2.25 4.27
C ASP A 25 -20.27 1.18 5.33
N LEU A 26 -19.36 1.50 6.26
CA LEU A 26 -19.22 0.72 7.48
C LEU A 26 -20.37 1.12 8.43
N ALA A 27 -21.57 0.62 8.14
CA ALA A 27 -22.72 0.71 9.03
C ALA A 27 -22.71 -0.49 9.99
N ASP A 28 -23.03 -0.24 11.26
CA ASP A 28 -23.18 -1.25 12.32
C ASP A 28 -21.99 -2.21 12.47
N THR A 29 -21.03 -1.82 13.32
CA THR A 29 -19.87 -2.65 13.62
C THR A 29 -20.25 -3.80 14.55
N VAL A 30 -20.10 -5.04 14.07
CA VAL A 30 -20.11 -6.20 14.96
C VAL A 30 -18.86 -6.12 15.84
N SER A 31 -19.05 -6.22 17.16
CA SER A 31 -17.94 -6.13 18.10
C SER A 31 -16.91 -7.22 17.79
N PRO A 32 -15.62 -6.87 17.63
CA PRO A 32 -14.58 -7.86 17.42
C PRO A 32 -14.58 -8.93 18.51
N ASP A 33 -14.24 -10.16 18.12
CA ASP A 33 -14.16 -11.32 19.02
C ASP A 33 -15.50 -11.72 19.69
N SER A 34 -16.64 -11.10 19.32
CA SER A 34 -17.96 -11.56 19.73
C SER A 34 -18.33 -12.90 19.04
N PRO A 35 -19.30 -13.66 19.59
CA PRO A 35 -19.81 -14.86 18.91
C PRO A 35 -20.30 -14.58 17.48
N GLU A 36 -21.03 -13.48 17.27
CA GLU A 36 -21.54 -13.08 15.95
C GLU A 36 -20.41 -12.73 14.98
N TRP A 37 -19.35 -12.08 15.47
CA TRP A 37 -18.14 -11.82 14.70
C TRP A 37 -17.45 -13.11 14.30
N GLY A 38 -17.28 -14.04 15.26
CA GLY A 38 -16.67 -15.35 15.03
C GLY A 38 -17.42 -16.17 13.97
N GLU A 39 -18.75 -16.21 14.04
CA GLU A 39 -19.59 -16.89 13.04
C GLU A 39 -19.47 -16.25 11.65
N ALA A 40 -19.47 -14.92 11.57
CA ALA A 40 -19.36 -14.21 10.29
C ALA A 40 -17.97 -14.40 9.65
N MET A 41 -16.91 -14.37 10.47
CA MET A 41 -15.55 -14.67 10.04
C MET A 41 -15.39 -16.13 9.60
N ALA A 42 -15.98 -17.09 10.32
CA ALA A 42 -15.95 -18.50 9.94
C ALA A 42 -16.61 -18.73 8.56
N ARG A 43 -17.77 -18.11 8.30
CA ARG A 43 -18.40 -18.13 6.97
C ARG A 43 -17.50 -17.55 5.88
N SER A 44 -16.79 -16.47 6.20
CA SER A 44 -15.83 -15.87 5.27
C SER A 44 -14.65 -16.82 5.00
N GLY A 45 -14.15 -17.49 6.04
CA GLY A 45 -13.13 -18.55 5.93
C GLY A 45 -13.55 -19.72 5.05
N GLU A 46 -14.80 -20.18 5.16
CA GLU A 46 -15.37 -21.22 4.28
C GLU A 46 -15.35 -20.78 2.81
N ARG A 47 -15.72 -19.52 2.51
CA ARG A 47 -15.65 -18.99 1.15
C ARG A 47 -14.23 -18.87 0.62
N LEU A 48 -13.30 -18.39 1.44
CA LEU A 48 -11.87 -18.33 1.11
C LEU A 48 -11.33 -19.72 0.77
N ALA A 49 -11.62 -20.71 1.61
CA ALA A 49 -11.20 -22.09 1.40
C ALA A 49 -11.82 -22.71 0.13
N GLN A 50 -13.12 -22.47 -0.11
CA GLN A 50 -13.81 -22.92 -1.33
C GLN A 50 -13.18 -22.33 -2.60
N ALA A 51 -12.68 -21.10 -2.55
CA ALA A 51 -11.98 -20.46 -3.65
C ALA A 51 -10.53 -20.95 -3.86
N GLY A 52 -10.01 -21.78 -2.95
CA GLY A 52 -8.64 -22.29 -2.97
C GLY A 52 -7.62 -21.39 -2.27
N VAL A 53 -8.05 -20.40 -1.47
CA VAL A 53 -7.14 -19.58 -0.67
C VAL A 53 -6.49 -20.44 0.40
N ALA A 54 -5.18 -20.64 0.28
CA ALA A 54 -4.37 -21.45 1.20
C ALA A 54 -3.59 -20.59 2.19
N SER A 55 -3.26 -19.34 1.82
CA SER A 55 -2.56 -18.39 2.67
C SER A 55 -3.10 -16.97 2.53
N VAL A 56 -3.17 -16.27 3.67
CA VAL A 56 -3.40 -14.82 3.77
C VAL A 56 -2.14 -14.14 4.28
N VAL A 57 -1.61 -13.18 3.54
CA VAL A 57 -0.39 -12.44 3.90
C VAL A 57 -0.73 -10.97 4.16
N PHE A 58 -0.44 -10.48 5.36
CA PHE A 58 -0.60 -9.08 5.74
C PHE A 58 0.72 -8.33 5.59
N ILE A 59 0.70 -7.17 4.92
CA ILE A 59 1.88 -6.33 4.69
C ILE A 59 1.59 -4.90 5.14
N HIS A 60 2.37 -4.43 6.12
CA HIS A 60 2.30 -3.05 6.63
C HIS A 60 2.87 -2.07 5.61
N GLY A 61 2.34 -0.85 5.47
CA GLY A 61 2.87 0.13 4.54
C GLY A 61 3.35 1.42 5.16
N SER A 62 2.43 2.15 5.79
CA SER A 62 2.69 3.49 6.30
C SER A 62 2.73 3.46 7.82
N ILE A 63 3.91 3.25 8.40
CA ILE A 63 4.05 3.14 9.85
C ILE A 63 4.10 4.52 10.49
N HIS A 64 3.40 4.67 11.60
CA HIS A 64 3.38 5.88 12.41
C HIS A 64 4.81 6.37 12.70
N GLY A 65 5.05 7.68 12.61
CA GLY A 65 6.38 8.24 12.86
C GLY A 65 7.39 8.06 11.73
N THR A 66 6.96 7.67 10.53
CA THR A 66 7.74 7.80 9.28
C THR A 66 7.24 9.00 8.45
N ASP A 67 7.98 9.39 7.41
CA ASP A 67 7.52 10.38 6.43
C ASP A 67 6.41 9.78 5.54
N VAL A 68 5.19 9.82 6.07
CA VAL A 68 3.99 9.20 5.48
C VAL A 68 3.53 9.88 4.19
N PHE A 69 3.85 11.16 4.05
CA PHE A 69 3.52 11.95 2.88
C PHE A 69 4.67 12.03 1.88
N GLY A 70 5.89 11.61 2.22
CA GLY A 70 7.07 11.76 1.36
C GLY A 70 7.49 13.23 1.18
N MET A 71 7.41 14.02 2.24
CA MET A 71 7.67 15.46 2.23
C MET A 71 9.13 15.83 2.01
N GLN A 72 10.08 14.97 2.38
CA GLN A 72 11.51 15.28 2.27
C GLN A 72 11.92 15.68 0.84
N ARG A 73 11.41 14.97 -0.18
CA ARG A 73 11.64 15.32 -1.60
C ARG A 73 11.10 16.71 -1.95
N LEU A 74 9.94 17.09 -1.46
CA LEU A 74 9.36 18.42 -1.75
C LEU A 74 10.18 19.55 -1.11
N ASP A 75 10.70 19.32 0.09
CA ASP A 75 11.55 20.28 0.81
C ASP A 75 12.97 20.40 0.19
N GLU A 76 13.52 19.31 -0.38
CA GLU A 76 14.83 19.34 -1.06
C GLU A 76 14.80 20.00 -2.45
N VAL A 77 13.77 19.74 -3.27
CA VAL A 77 13.90 19.87 -4.73
C VAL A 77 13.14 21.06 -5.33
N GLY A 78 12.08 21.62 -4.72
CA GLY A 78 11.38 22.67 -5.48
C GLY A 78 10.14 23.41 -4.97
N GLY A 79 9.79 23.46 -3.69
CA GLY A 79 8.62 24.26 -3.26
C GLY A 79 8.98 25.60 -2.62
N LEU A 80 9.37 25.54 -1.35
CA LEU A 80 9.40 26.71 -0.47
C LEU A 80 10.69 27.54 -0.56
N LYS A 81 11.85 26.91 -0.73
CA LYS A 81 13.14 27.65 -0.81
C LYS A 81 13.25 28.56 -2.04
N ARG A 82 12.47 28.29 -3.10
CA ARG A 82 12.45 29.07 -4.35
C ARG A 82 11.20 29.94 -4.51
N GLY A 83 10.27 29.91 -3.55
CA GLY A 83 9.07 30.74 -3.55
C GLY A 83 7.94 30.29 -4.49
N TYR A 84 7.91 29.03 -4.94
CA TYR A 84 6.85 28.52 -5.84
C TYR A 84 5.47 28.42 -5.16
N SER A 85 5.41 28.41 -3.82
CA SER A 85 4.15 28.54 -3.09
C SER A 85 3.60 29.97 -3.08
N ARG A 86 4.41 30.98 -3.44
CA ARG A 86 4.00 32.40 -3.44
C ARG A 86 2.94 32.63 -4.51
N GLY A 87 1.67 32.59 -4.09
CA GLY A 87 0.51 32.83 -4.95
C GLY A 87 -0.57 31.77 -4.87
N VAL A 88 -0.33 30.62 -4.22
CA VAL A 88 -1.36 29.60 -4.01
C VAL A 88 -1.82 29.61 -2.56
N SER A 89 -3.01 30.17 -2.31
CA SER A 89 -3.58 30.30 -0.97
C SER A 89 -3.64 28.95 -0.24
N GLY A 90 -3.25 28.92 1.03
CA GLY A 90 -3.33 27.74 1.90
C GLY A 90 -2.27 26.66 1.67
N VAL A 91 -1.43 26.74 0.65
CA VAL A 91 -0.45 25.67 0.36
C VAL A 91 0.62 25.55 1.44
N ASP A 92 1.13 26.66 1.97
CA ASP A 92 2.15 26.58 3.04
C ASP A 92 1.60 25.88 4.30
N ALA A 93 0.32 26.10 4.62
CA ALA A 93 -0.36 25.43 5.72
C ALA A 93 -0.60 23.94 5.42
N LEU A 94 -0.95 23.58 4.18
CA LEU A 94 -1.06 22.19 3.76
C LEU A 94 0.28 21.45 3.90
N LEU A 95 1.36 22.04 3.37
CA LEU A 95 2.69 21.44 3.45
C LEU A 95 3.16 21.31 4.91
N ALA A 96 2.84 22.27 5.77
CA ALA A 96 3.10 22.15 7.21
C ALA A 96 2.32 20.98 7.85
N ALA A 97 1.07 20.74 7.45
CA ALA A 97 0.30 19.59 7.92
C ALA A 97 0.81 18.24 7.39
N MET A 98 1.61 18.23 6.32
CA MET A 98 2.19 17.01 5.75
C MET A 98 3.56 16.66 6.36
N ARG A 99 4.33 17.63 6.86
CA ARG A 99 5.70 17.39 7.37
C ARG A 99 5.73 16.54 8.63
N GLU A 100 6.68 15.61 8.68
CA GLU A 100 6.93 14.72 9.82
C GLU A 100 7.06 15.49 11.14
N GLU A 101 7.68 16.67 11.15
CA GLU A 101 7.93 17.44 12.37
C GLU A 101 6.71 18.24 12.87
N SER A 102 5.69 18.46 12.03
CA SER A 102 4.57 19.36 12.34
C SER A 102 3.18 18.79 12.06
N ASN A 103 3.07 17.57 11.54
CA ASN A 103 1.80 16.88 11.27
C ASN A 103 1.12 16.31 12.54
N GLY A 104 1.73 16.46 13.72
CA GLY A 104 1.14 16.02 15.00
C GLY A 104 1.19 14.51 15.24
N ILE A 105 1.73 13.72 14.30
CA ILE A 105 2.00 12.28 14.44
C ILE A 105 3.33 12.15 15.22
N PRO A 106 3.35 11.55 16.43
CA PRO A 106 4.59 11.37 17.17
C PRO A 106 5.57 10.47 16.42
N LEU A 107 6.85 10.80 16.52
CA LEU A 107 7.94 9.94 16.08
C LEU A 107 7.94 8.63 16.87
N LEU A 108 8.48 7.57 16.27
CA LEU A 108 8.68 6.30 16.97
C LEU A 108 9.62 6.51 18.17
N PRO A 109 9.21 6.17 19.40
CA PRO A 109 10.08 6.16 20.57
C PRO A 109 11.36 5.36 20.33
N GLY A 110 12.46 5.81 20.92
CA GLY A 110 13.78 5.19 20.75
C GLY A 110 14.48 5.55 19.43
N GLY A 111 13.87 6.39 18.58
CA GLY A 111 14.49 6.86 17.34
C GLY A 111 14.56 5.80 16.24
N CYS A 112 13.70 4.77 16.32
CA CYS A 112 13.58 3.77 15.27
C CYS A 112 13.22 4.46 13.94
N LYS A 113 13.95 4.16 12.88
CA LYS A 113 13.76 4.72 11.54
C LYS A 113 13.96 3.63 10.49
N PRO A 114 13.30 3.74 9.33
CA PRO A 114 13.64 2.93 8.17
C PRO A 114 15.16 2.92 7.87
N PRO A 115 15.72 1.79 7.41
CA PRO A 115 15.03 0.54 7.05
C PRO A 115 14.65 -0.32 8.27
N LEU A 116 13.37 -0.67 8.36
CA LEU A 116 12.85 -1.58 9.38
C LEU A 116 13.16 -3.04 9.03
N LYS A 117 13.46 -3.85 10.04
CA LYS A 117 13.71 -5.27 9.87
C LYS A 117 12.42 -6.07 10.00
N ASP A 118 12.27 -7.10 9.18
CA ASP A 118 11.15 -8.05 9.28
C ASP A 118 11.42 -9.11 10.35
N ASP A 119 11.55 -8.69 11.62
CA ASP A 119 11.77 -9.56 12.76
C ASP A 119 10.73 -9.33 13.87
N ASP A 120 10.65 -10.29 14.79
CA ASP A 120 9.65 -10.30 15.86
C ASP A 120 9.87 -9.15 16.86
N GLU A 121 11.12 -8.74 17.09
CA GLU A 121 11.45 -7.61 17.96
C GLU A 121 10.90 -6.29 17.40
N THR A 122 11.12 -6.04 16.10
CA THR A 122 10.60 -4.84 15.44
C THR A 122 9.08 -4.86 15.39
N LYS A 123 8.46 -6.00 15.08
CA LYS A 123 6.98 -6.12 15.06
C LYS A 123 6.35 -5.91 16.43
N ALA A 124 6.95 -6.47 17.49
CA ALA A 124 6.48 -6.29 18.86
C ALA A 124 6.58 -4.82 19.29
N LEU A 125 7.69 -4.15 18.96
CA LEU A 125 7.86 -2.72 19.20
C LEU A 125 6.77 -1.89 18.50
N LEU A 126 6.45 -2.21 17.25
CA LEU A 126 5.39 -1.53 16.50
C LEU A 126 4.01 -1.78 17.13
N ASP A 127 3.72 -3.01 17.54
CA ASP A 127 2.44 -3.34 18.20
C ASP A 127 2.24 -2.54 19.49
N GLU A 128 3.29 -2.41 20.31
CA GLU A 128 3.26 -1.61 21.54
C GLU A 128 3.06 -0.12 21.25
N GLN A 129 3.71 0.40 20.22
CA GLN A 129 3.79 1.84 19.98
C GLN A 129 2.61 2.42 19.19
N VAL A 130 2.16 1.70 18.15
CA VAL A 130 1.18 2.22 17.19
C VAL A 130 -0.15 1.49 17.24
N GLY A 131 -0.21 0.37 17.98
CA GLY A 131 -1.41 -0.45 18.07
C GLY A 131 -1.87 -0.91 16.69
N ASP A 132 -3.18 -0.82 16.42
CA ASP A 132 -3.78 -1.17 15.13
C ASP A 132 -3.96 0.03 14.18
N ALA A 133 -3.29 1.16 14.44
CA ALA A 133 -3.34 2.34 13.58
C ALA A 133 -2.30 2.25 12.45
N GLY A 134 -2.72 1.81 11.26
CA GLY A 134 -1.80 1.55 10.14
C GLY A 134 -0.86 0.35 10.34
N ASN A 135 -1.19 -0.54 11.30
CA ASN A 135 -0.40 -1.71 11.65
C ASN A 135 -1.33 -2.91 11.89
N PHE A 136 -1.08 -4.02 11.19
CA PHE A 136 -1.74 -5.30 11.46
C PHE A 136 -1.12 -5.98 12.71
N MET A 137 -1.59 -5.64 13.91
CA MET A 137 -1.07 -6.23 15.16
C MET A 137 -1.10 -7.76 15.16
N ASP A 138 -0.14 -8.41 15.83
CA ASP A 138 -0.11 -9.87 15.90
C ASP A 138 -1.39 -10.41 16.54
N ALA A 139 -1.84 -9.80 17.64
CA ALA A 139 -3.10 -10.17 18.30
C ALA A 139 -4.30 -10.16 17.33
N ASN A 140 -4.40 -9.15 16.46
CA ASN A 140 -5.48 -9.05 15.47
C ASN A 140 -5.36 -10.12 14.39
N VAL A 141 -4.14 -10.39 13.89
CA VAL A 141 -3.88 -11.44 12.89
C VAL A 141 -4.15 -12.82 13.47
N GLN A 142 -3.79 -13.10 14.73
CA GLN A 142 -4.09 -14.37 15.39
C GLN A 142 -5.59 -14.56 15.63
N SER A 143 -6.30 -13.49 16.03
CA SER A 143 -7.77 -13.55 16.14
C SER A 143 -8.43 -13.83 14.78
N PHE A 144 -8.05 -13.08 13.74
CA PHE A 144 -8.47 -13.31 12.37
C PHE A 144 -8.24 -14.77 11.95
N LYS A 145 -7.01 -15.27 12.12
CA LYS A 145 -6.61 -16.63 11.77
C LYS A 145 -7.46 -17.68 12.49
N ARG A 146 -7.70 -17.50 13.78
CA ARG A 146 -8.54 -18.43 14.56
C ARG A 146 -9.96 -18.45 14.02
N ALA A 147 -10.53 -17.27 13.78
CA ALA A 147 -11.92 -17.12 13.38
C ALA A 147 -12.23 -17.70 12.00
N ILE A 148 -11.39 -17.40 10.99
CA ILE A 148 -11.59 -17.92 9.62
C ILE A 148 -11.39 -19.44 9.54
N ASN A 149 -10.64 -20.04 10.46
CA ASN A 149 -10.31 -21.46 10.44
C ASN A 149 -11.27 -22.34 11.27
N THR A 150 -12.27 -21.74 11.94
CA THR A 150 -13.16 -22.44 12.89
C THR A 150 -13.78 -23.73 12.32
N ASN A 151 -14.22 -23.70 11.06
CA ASN A 151 -14.95 -24.81 10.42
C ASN A 151 -14.16 -25.50 9.30
N LEU A 152 -12.84 -25.25 9.20
CA LEU A 152 -12.06 -25.72 8.05
C LEU A 152 -11.32 -27.02 8.35
N ALA A 153 -11.44 -27.98 7.44
CA ALA A 153 -10.68 -29.24 7.52
C ALA A 153 -9.18 -29.03 7.26
N GLN A 154 -8.84 -28.09 6.36
CA GLN A 154 -7.48 -27.65 6.11
C GLN A 154 -7.37 -26.18 6.47
N PRO A 155 -6.49 -25.81 7.42
CA PRO A 155 -6.39 -24.42 7.86
C PRO A 155 -5.71 -23.55 6.80
N ILE A 156 -6.25 -22.36 6.61
CA ILE A 156 -5.63 -21.25 5.88
C ILE A 156 -4.53 -20.65 6.76
N SER A 157 -3.30 -20.57 6.26
CA SER A 157 -2.23 -19.90 7.00
C SER A 157 -2.42 -18.39 6.99
N CYS A 158 -1.95 -17.72 8.04
CA CYS A 158 -1.88 -16.26 8.08
C CYS A 158 -0.46 -15.85 8.44
N ASP A 159 0.16 -15.07 7.57
CA ASP A 159 1.53 -14.59 7.69
C ASP A 159 1.52 -13.06 7.80
N ARG A 160 2.35 -12.50 8.69
CA ARG A 160 2.52 -11.06 8.85
C ARG A 160 3.94 -10.68 8.44
N LEU A 161 4.06 -9.88 7.39
CA LEU A 161 5.33 -9.40 6.85
C LEU A 161 5.49 -7.90 7.06
N LEU A 162 6.68 -7.50 7.45
CA LEU A 162 7.12 -6.11 7.50
C LEU A 162 8.16 -5.87 6.39
N TRP A 163 8.02 -4.79 5.63
CA TRP A 163 9.07 -4.34 4.70
C TRP A 163 9.82 -3.15 5.31
N SER A 164 10.91 -2.75 4.66
CA SER A 164 11.81 -1.73 5.21
C SER A 164 11.16 -0.38 5.50
N SER A 165 9.99 -0.10 4.92
CA SER A 165 9.28 1.18 5.04
C SER A 165 10.13 2.36 4.56
N GLU A 166 11.07 2.09 3.66
CA GLU A 166 11.82 3.10 2.95
C GLU A 166 10.94 3.68 1.85
N HIS A 167 10.34 4.85 2.13
CA HIS A 167 9.38 5.52 1.25
C HIS A 167 10.05 6.26 0.08
N HIS A 168 10.96 5.59 -0.63
CA HIS A 168 11.56 6.05 -1.88
C HIS A 168 11.60 4.89 -2.90
N HIS A 169 11.75 5.22 -4.19
CA HIS A 169 11.67 4.24 -5.28
C HIS A 169 12.59 3.02 -5.11
N LEU A 170 13.85 3.23 -4.71
CA LEU A 170 14.80 2.14 -4.46
C LEU A 170 14.33 1.21 -3.34
N GLY A 171 13.86 1.75 -2.21
CA GLY A 171 13.40 0.98 -1.06
C GLY A 171 12.20 0.10 -1.41
N ARG A 172 11.22 0.67 -2.14
CA ARG A 172 10.07 -0.10 -2.65
C ARG A 172 10.48 -1.19 -3.64
N ALA A 173 11.46 -0.93 -4.50
CA ALA A 173 11.96 -1.92 -5.45
C ALA A 173 12.74 -3.07 -4.77
N LEU A 174 13.57 -2.76 -3.77
CA LEU A 174 14.24 -3.75 -2.93
C LEU A 174 13.22 -4.59 -2.15
N ALA A 175 12.21 -3.95 -1.56
CA ALA A 175 11.13 -4.64 -0.87
C ALA A 175 10.33 -5.57 -1.80
N ALA A 176 10.13 -5.19 -3.06
CA ALA A 176 9.42 -6.03 -4.03
C ALA A 176 10.18 -7.33 -4.33
N VAL A 177 11.50 -7.28 -4.54
CA VAL A 177 12.30 -8.51 -4.78
C VAL A 177 12.38 -9.40 -3.54
N VAL A 178 12.48 -8.80 -2.35
CA VAL A 178 12.43 -9.54 -1.07
C VAL A 178 11.06 -10.20 -0.90
N LEU A 179 9.97 -9.50 -1.22
CA LEU A 179 8.61 -10.05 -1.14
C LEU A 179 8.41 -11.21 -2.12
N LEU A 180 8.88 -11.10 -3.37
CA LEU A 180 8.84 -12.19 -4.36
C LEU A 180 9.56 -13.45 -3.84
N ALA A 181 10.75 -13.28 -3.23
CA ALA A 181 11.46 -14.38 -2.61
C ALA A 181 10.71 -15.01 -1.43
N LYS A 182 10.06 -14.18 -0.58
CA LYS A 182 9.22 -14.68 0.53
C LYS A 182 8.01 -15.45 0.03
N LEU A 183 7.36 -14.98 -1.04
CA LEU A 183 6.23 -15.67 -1.68
C LEU A 183 6.64 -16.99 -2.32
N HIS A 184 7.80 -17.03 -2.99
CA HIS A 184 8.35 -18.28 -3.51
C HIS A 184 8.60 -19.28 -2.37
N GLY A 185 9.29 -18.86 -1.31
CA GLY A 185 9.52 -19.72 -0.14
C GLY A 185 8.23 -20.15 0.57
N LEU A 186 7.18 -19.32 0.56
CA LEU A 186 5.85 -19.71 1.04
C LEU A 186 5.26 -20.84 0.18
N CYS A 187 5.35 -20.72 -1.15
CA CYS A 187 4.90 -21.76 -2.07
C CYS A 187 5.64 -23.08 -1.84
N GLU A 188 6.96 -23.05 -1.63
CA GLU A 188 7.74 -24.25 -1.32
C GLU A 188 7.35 -24.87 0.03
N ARG A 189 7.31 -24.07 1.10
CA ARG A 189 7.01 -24.56 2.46
C ARG A 189 5.63 -25.18 2.58
N GLN A 190 4.64 -24.64 1.85
CA GLN A 190 3.25 -25.11 1.92
C GLN A 190 2.86 -25.98 0.72
N ASN A 191 3.79 -26.29 -0.17
CA ASN A 191 3.53 -27.03 -1.41
C ASN A 191 2.37 -26.42 -2.22
N LEU A 192 2.37 -25.09 -2.34
CA LEU A 192 1.37 -24.38 -3.14
C LEU A 192 1.62 -24.64 -4.62
N GLN A 193 0.55 -24.82 -5.38
CA GLN A 193 0.57 -25.26 -6.77
C GLN A 193 -0.68 -24.72 -7.47
N GLN A 194 -0.85 -25.08 -8.74
CA GLN A 194 -2.05 -24.73 -9.50
C GLN A 194 -3.33 -25.08 -8.73
N GLY A 195 -4.26 -24.12 -8.66
CA GLY A 195 -5.51 -24.22 -7.90
C GLY A 195 -5.43 -23.61 -6.49
N HIS A 196 -4.23 -23.44 -5.93
CA HIS A 196 -4.04 -22.68 -4.70
C HIS A 196 -3.96 -21.17 -4.97
N ARG A 197 -4.40 -20.38 -3.99
CA ARG A 197 -4.34 -18.92 -4.01
C ARG A 197 -3.65 -18.39 -2.75
N ILE A 198 -2.87 -17.33 -2.94
CA ILE A 198 -2.32 -16.49 -1.87
C ILE A 198 -3.09 -15.17 -1.91
N LEU A 199 -3.74 -14.79 -0.81
CA LEU A 199 -4.41 -13.50 -0.66
C LEU A 199 -3.47 -12.54 0.10
N ILE A 200 -2.96 -11.51 -0.57
CA ILE A 200 -2.19 -10.45 0.09
C ILE A 200 -3.09 -9.27 0.43
N GLN A 201 -2.95 -8.77 1.65
CA GLN A 201 -3.56 -7.55 2.15
C GLN A 201 -2.46 -6.53 2.50
N GLY A 202 -2.28 -5.53 1.64
CA GLY A 202 -1.26 -4.47 1.81
C GLY A 202 -1.89 -3.16 2.26
N HIS A 203 -1.41 -2.57 3.35
CA HIS A 203 -1.83 -1.23 3.79
C HIS A 203 -0.93 -0.13 3.24
N GLY A 204 -1.47 1.04 2.96
CA GLY A 204 -0.72 2.26 2.61
C GLY A 204 0.31 2.07 1.49
N GLN A 205 1.55 2.47 1.78
CA GLN A 205 2.67 2.40 0.83
C GLN A 205 3.05 0.97 0.42
N ALA A 206 2.63 -0.07 1.15
CA ALA A 206 2.88 -1.47 0.76
C ALA A 206 2.20 -1.81 -0.57
N GLY A 207 1.08 -1.17 -0.90
CA GLY A 207 0.46 -1.36 -2.21
C GLY A 207 1.33 -0.90 -3.36
N LEU A 208 2.26 0.04 -3.17
CA LEU A 208 3.23 0.42 -4.19
C LEU A 208 4.32 -0.64 -4.38
N VAL A 209 4.69 -1.35 -3.31
CA VAL A 209 5.54 -2.56 -3.42
C VAL A 209 4.79 -3.64 -4.21
N LEU A 210 3.50 -3.83 -3.93
CA LEU A 210 2.65 -4.80 -4.62
C LEU A 210 2.41 -4.45 -6.10
N ALA A 211 2.33 -3.16 -6.43
CA ALA A 211 2.31 -2.71 -7.82
C ALA A 211 3.58 -3.15 -8.57
N LEU A 212 4.76 -3.00 -7.97
CA LEU A 212 6.02 -3.50 -8.54
C LEU A 212 6.02 -5.03 -8.65
N VAL A 213 5.51 -5.75 -7.64
CA VAL A 213 5.34 -7.21 -7.69
C VAL A 213 4.46 -7.65 -8.85
N SER A 214 3.33 -6.97 -9.11
CA SER A 214 2.44 -7.30 -10.24
C SER A 214 3.19 -7.18 -11.59
N ASN A 215 4.00 -6.14 -11.74
CA ASN A 215 4.82 -5.92 -12.93
C ASN A 215 5.94 -6.96 -13.08
N PHE A 216 6.55 -7.39 -11.97
CA PHE A 216 7.51 -8.48 -11.99
C PHE A 216 6.87 -9.81 -12.39
N LEU A 217 5.62 -10.06 -12.02
CA LEU A 217 4.91 -11.30 -12.31
C LEU A 217 4.26 -11.34 -13.69
N CYS A 218 4.18 -10.22 -14.41
CA CYS A 218 3.59 -10.17 -15.74
C CYS A 218 4.12 -11.29 -16.67
N SER A 219 3.22 -11.91 -17.42
CA SER A 219 3.53 -13.02 -18.33
C SER A 219 4.27 -12.59 -19.60
N SER A 220 4.23 -11.30 -19.96
CA SER A 220 4.82 -10.81 -21.21
C SER A 220 6.35 -10.63 -21.08
N PRO A 221 7.14 -10.94 -22.13
CA PRO A 221 8.56 -10.61 -22.15
C PRO A 221 8.73 -9.08 -22.23
N ILE A 222 9.24 -8.48 -21.16
CA ILE A 222 9.22 -7.01 -20.98
C ILE A 222 10.61 -6.45 -20.77
N THR A 223 10.92 -5.40 -21.54
CA THR A 223 12.20 -4.68 -21.58
C THR A 223 12.65 -4.10 -20.23
N GLY A 224 11.71 -3.72 -19.36
CA GLY A 224 12.01 -3.08 -18.07
C GLY A 224 12.52 -4.02 -16.96
N ARG A 225 12.15 -5.31 -16.97
CA ARG A 225 12.39 -6.22 -15.84
C ARG A 225 13.88 -6.44 -15.57
N SER A 226 14.63 -6.89 -16.57
CA SER A 226 16.06 -7.15 -16.45
C SER A 226 16.85 -5.87 -16.13
N LYS A 227 16.43 -4.71 -16.65
CA LYS A 227 17.04 -3.42 -16.32
C LYS A 227 16.87 -3.09 -14.84
N LEU A 228 15.66 -3.27 -14.28
CA LEU A 228 15.42 -3.01 -12.87
C LEU A 228 16.22 -3.97 -11.99
N LEU A 229 16.19 -5.28 -12.28
CA LEU A 229 16.97 -6.28 -11.53
C LEU A 229 18.47 -5.96 -11.57
N SER A 230 19.01 -5.56 -12.72
CA SER A 230 20.41 -5.14 -12.85
C SER A 230 20.76 -3.90 -12.01
N ILE A 231 19.85 -2.91 -11.90
CA ILE A 231 20.05 -1.75 -11.01
C ILE A 231 20.12 -2.22 -9.55
N LEU A 232 19.24 -3.13 -9.13
CA LEU A 232 19.18 -3.64 -7.76
C LEU A 232 20.42 -4.48 -7.42
N SER A 233 20.84 -5.41 -8.29
CA SER A 233 22.06 -6.19 -8.11
C SER A 233 23.30 -5.31 -8.07
N GLY A 234 23.43 -4.34 -8.98
CA GLY A 234 24.57 -3.43 -9.00
C GLY A 234 24.64 -2.54 -7.75
N TYR A 235 23.49 -2.11 -7.22
CA TYR A 235 23.43 -1.41 -5.94
C TYR A 235 23.84 -2.31 -4.77
N ALA A 236 23.35 -3.56 -4.75
CA ALA A 236 23.68 -4.53 -3.71
C ALA A 236 25.19 -4.84 -3.68
N GLU A 237 25.81 -5.05 -4.85
CA GLU A 237 27.26 -5.25 -4.98
C GLU A 237 28.04 -4.02 -4.50
N GLN A 238 27.66 -2.82 -4.96
CA GLN A 238 28.33 -1.57 -4.60
C GLN A 238 28.28 -1.29 -3.08
N THR A 239 27.21 -1.73 -2.42
CA THR A 239 26.97 -1.48 -0.98
C THR A 239 27.24 -2.68 -0.10
N ASN A 240 27.82 -3.76 -0.65
CA ASN A 240 28.14 -5.01 0.04
C ASN A 240 26.93 -5.62 0.77
N GLN A 241 25.80 -5.74 0.06
CA GLN A 241 24.57 -6.40 0.50
C GLN A 241 24.39 -7.75 -0.23
N PRO A 242 25.18 -8.79 0.12
CA PRO A 242 25.19 -10.05 -0.61
C PRO A 242 23.83 -10.77 -0.60
N GLU A 243 23.04 -10.59 0.46
CA GLU A 243 21.70 -11.16 0.60
C GLU A 243 20.72 -10.68 -0.49
N VAL A 244 20.79 -9.40 -0.87
CA VAL A 244 19.94 -8.83 -1.92
C VAL A 244 20.37 -9.36 -3.29
N ALA A 245 21.67 -9.44 -3.54
CA ALA A 245 22.21 -10.00 -4.78
C ALA A 245 21.83 -11.47 -4.95
N GLU A 246 21.90 -12.27 -3.87
CA GLU A 246 21.46 -13.67 -3.86
C GLU A 246 19.96 -13.80 -4.13
N ILE A 247 19.14 -12.95 -3.49
CA ILE A 247 17.69 -12.91 -3.73
C ILE A 247 17.38 -12.64 -5.20
N VAL A 248 18.01 -11.62 -5.79
CA VAL A 248 17.81 -11.27 -7.21
C VAL A 248 18.22 -12.43 -8.11
N GLY A 249 19.41 -13.01 -7.88
CA GLY A 249 19.91 -14.15 -8.65
C GLY A 249 19.02 -15.39 -8.57
N ARG A 250 18.33 -15.60 -7.44
CA ARG A 250 17.36 -16.69 -7.27
C ARG A 250 16.04 -16.43 -7.99
N ILE A 251 15.48 -15.23 -7.88
CA ILE A 251 14.14 -14.95 -8.44
C ILE A 251 14.17 -14.68 -9.94
N GLU A 252 15.24 -14.11 -10.49
CA GLU A 252 15.33 -13.76 -11.91
C GLU A 252 15.03 -14.94 -12.85
N PRO A 253 15.64 -16.13 -12.72
CA PRO A 253 15.32 -17.27 -13.57
C PRO A 253 13.85 -17.73 -13.40
N LEU A 254 13.32 -17.69 -12.18
CA LEU A 254 11.93 -18.07 -11.89
C LEU A 254 10.92 -17.10 -12.52
N LEU A 255 11.25 -15.81 -12.57
CA LEU A 255 10.45 -14.80 -13.25
C LEU A 255 10.53 -14.97 -14.77
N ALA A 256 11.68 -15.38 -15.31
CA ALA A 256 11.87 -15.62 -16.74
C ALA A 256 11.06 -16.83 -17.24
N THR A 257 10.87 -17.85 -16.39
CA THR A 257 10.09 -19.05 -16.70
C THR A 257 8.64 -19.01 -16.19
N ALA A 258 8.22 -17.90 -15.57
CA ALA A 258 6.91 -17.76 -14.93
C ALA A 258 6.59 -18.85 -13.89
N THR A 259 7.60 -19.36 -13.19
CA THR A 259 7.47 -20.44 -12.19
C THR A 259 7.63 -19.97 -10.75
N LEU A 260 7.80 -18.67 -10.50
CA LEU A 260 8.05 -18.13 -9.15
C LEU A 260 7.01 -18.59 -8.10
N LEU A 261 5.72 -18.64 -8.47
CA LEU A 261 4.64 -19.03 -7.57
C LEU A 261 4.22 -20.50 -7.72
N ASN A 262 4.99 -21.34 -8.42
CA ASN A 262 4.66 -22.75 -8.67
C ASN A 262 3.26 -22.97 -9.27
N GLY A 263 2.72 -21.98 -10.00
CA GLY A 263 1.38 -22.02 -10.58
C GLY A 263 0.24 -21.59 -9.64
N ALA A 264 0.52 -21.25 -8.37
CA ALA A 264 -0.46 -20.64 -7.48
C ALA A 264 -0.82 -19.21 -7.97
N SER A 265 -2.08 -18.81 -7.74
CA SER A 265 -2.54 -17.45 -8.06
C SER A 265 -2.29 -16.48 -6.92
N LEU A 266 -2.01 -15.22 -7.25
CA LEU A 266 -1.81 -14.15 -6.27
C LEU A 266 -2.98 -13.17 -6.32
N ASP A 267 -3.85 -13.18 -5.31
CA ASP A 267 -4.91 -12.19 -5.16
C ASP A 267 -4.42 -11.05 -4.27
N ILE A 268 -4.63 -9.79 -4.69
CA ILE A 268 -4.09 -8.61 -4.03
C ILE A 268 -5.22 -7.67 -3.62
N VAL A 269 -5.23 -7.29 -2.34
CA VAL A 269 -6.06 -6.24 -1.77
C VAL A 269 -5.14 -5.15 -1.24
N THR A 270 -5.42 -3.90 -1.62
CA THR A 270 -4.71 -2.74 -1.07
C THR A 270 -5.65 -1.85 -0.28
N TYR A 271 -5.18 -1.34 0.85
CA TYR A 271 -5.90 -0.40 1.71
C TYR A 271 -5.26 0.99 1.67
N GLY A 272 -5.94 1.97 1.09
CA GLY A 272 -5.48 3.37 1.10
C GLY A 272 -4.18 3.62 0.34
N THR A 273 -3.80 2.75 -0.61
CA THR A 273 -2.56 2.94 -1.37
C THR A 273 -2.65 4.17 -2.27
N PRO A 274 -1.66 5.09 -2.22
CA PRO A 274 -1.63 6.24 -3.13
C PRO A 274 -1.62 5.80 -4.60
N VAL A 275 -2.39 6.49 -5.44
CA VAL A 275 -2.37 6.22 -6.89
C VAL A 275 -1.07 6.78 -7.45
N ARG A 276 -0.14 5.89 -7.81
CA ARG A 276 1.21 6.28 -8.22
C ARG A 276 1.80 5.29 -9.22
N TYR A 277 2.10 4.07 -8.83
CA TYR A 277 2.60 3.06 -9.78
C TYR A 277 1.44 2.39 -10.49
N GLY A 278 1.62 2.17 -11.79
CA GLY A 278 0.75 1.35 -12.61
C GLY A 278 0.86 -0.12 -12.22
N TRP A 279 -0.23 -0.83 -12.45
CA TRP A 279 -0.36 -2.25 -12.14
C TRP A 279 -0.36 -3.06 -13.43
N ASP A 280 0.18 -4.27 -13.38
CA ASP A 280 0.05 -5.23 -14.47
C ASP A 280 -0.71 -6.46 -13.96
N PRO A 281 -2.02 -6.55 -14.25
CA PRO A 281 -2.86 -7.61 -13.70
C PRO A 281 -2.61 -8.97 -14.36
N SER A 282 -1.87 -9.04 -15.48
CA SER A 282 -1.73 -10.28 -16.28
C SER A 282 -1.00 -11.42 -15.56
N GLY A 283 -0.18 -11.08 -14.56
CA GLY A 283 0.59 -12.04 -13.75
C GLY A 283 -0.01 -12.37 -12.39
N ILE A 284 -1.16 -11.80 -12.05
CA ILE A 284 -1.83 -11.98 -10.76
C ILE A 284 -3.25 -12.52 -10.95
N GLY A 285 -3.92 -12.89 -9.86
CA GLY A 285 -5.31 -13.35 -9.86
C GLY A 285 -6.29 -12.18 -9.86
N ASN A 286 -6.74 -11.79 -8.68
CA ASN A 286 -7.66 -10.68 -8.47
C ASN A 286 -6.95 -9.45 -7.89
N LEU A 287 -7.46 -8.25 -8.21
CA LEU A 287 -6.96 -6.97 -7.68
C LEU A 287 -8.12 -6.10 -7.17
N LEU A 288 -8.07 -5.71 -5.90
CA LEU A 288 -9.05 -4.83 -5.25
C LEU A 288 -8.35 -3.70 -4.49
N HIS A 289 -8.77 -2.47 -4.77
CA HIS A 289 -8.36 -1.28 -4.03
C HIS A 289 -9.50 -0.83 -3.11
N ILE A 290 -9.28 -0.84 -1.80
CA ILE A 290 -10.23 -0.34 -0.80
C ILE A 290 -9.72 1.01 -0.30
N VAL A 291 -10.54 2.05 -0.42
CA VAL A 291 -10.14 3.43 -0.10
C VAL A 291 -11.21 4.11 0.75
N ASN A 292 -10.79 4.65 1.91
CA ASN A 292 -11.61 5.46 2.80
C ASN A 292 -11.93 6.79 2.11
N HIS A 293 -13.22 7.02 1.90
CA HIS A 293 -13.71 8.07 1.03
C HIS A 293 -15.05 8.60 1.51
N ARG A 294 -15.17 9.94 1.52
CA ARG A 294 -16.44 10.65 1.71
C ARG A 294 -16.70 11.54 0.52
N ASN A 295 -17.90 11.42 -0.03
CA ASN A 295 -18.29 12.23 -1.17
C ASN A 295 -18.62 13.66 -0.71
N LEU A 296 -17.64 14.54 -0.79
CA LEU A 296 -17.76 15.97 -0.50
C LEU A 296 -18.01 16.82 -1.74
N ARG A 297 -17.94 16.22 -2.93
CA ARG A 297 -18.02 16.95 -4.20
C ARG A 297 -19.46 17.16 -4.61
N THR A 298 -19.74 18.33 -5.16
CA THR A 298 -21.08 18.69 -5.68
C THR A 298 -21.16 18.64 -7.21
N ASP A 299 -20.06 18.34 -7.91
CA ASP A 299 -19.97 18.31 -9.37
C ASP A 299 -20.31 16.95 -10.01
N GLY A 300 -20.89 16.03 -9.23
CA GLY A 300 -21.30 14.70 -9.69
C GLY A 300 -20.16 13.70 -9.89
N LYS A 301 -18.90 14.06 -9.57
CA LYS A 301 -17.74 13.16 -9.69
C LYS A 301 -17.42 12.49 -8.35
N SER A 302 -18.34 11.70 -7.83
CA SER A 302 -18.22 11.05 -6.51
C SER A 302 -17.03 10.11 -6.35
N TRP A 303 -16.36 9.72 -7.45
CA TRP A 303 -15.16 8.87 -7.41
C TRP A 303 -13.84 9.65 -7.22
N LEU A 304 -13.91 10.99 -7.23
CA LEU A 304 -12.75 11.86 -7.01
C LEU A 304 -12.79 12.43 -5.59
N ALA A 305 -11.61 12.70 -5.04
CA ALA A 305 -11.45 13.44 -3.80
C ALA A 305 -11.81 14.93 -3.95
N LYS A 306 -11.95 15.61 -2.82
CA LYS A 306 -12.01 17.07 -2.79
C LYS A 306 -10.61 17.63 -2.49
N MET A 307 -9.97 18.17 -3.52
CA MET A 307 -8.72 18.93 -3.39
C MET A 307 -8.97 20.41 -3.65
N GLU A 308 -9.48 21.12 -2.65
CA GLU A 308 -9.76 22.56 -2.72
C GLU A 308 -8.90 23.32 -1.71
N LEU A 309 -8.12 24.29 -2.21
CA LEU A 309 -7.27 25.16 -1.40
C LEU A 309 -7.95 26.52 -1.20
N PRO A 310 -7.96 27.08 0.04
CA PRO A 310 -7.28 26.58 1.24
C PRO A 310 -8.09 25.56 2.05
N GLN A 311 -9.32 25.20 1.67
CA GLN A 311 -10.27 24.44 2.50
C GLN A 311 -9.71 23.14 3.07
N ILE A 312 -8.94 22.40 2.27
CA ILE A 312 -8.35 21.12 2.64
C ILE A 312 -7.50 21.20 3.93
N THR A 313 -6.90 22.35 4.25
CA THR A 313 -6.07 22.51 5.45
C THR A 313 -6.86 22.43 6.75
N MET A 314 -8.17 22.74 6.69
CA MET A 314 -9.09 22.62 7.82
C MET A 314 -9.75 21.25 7.89
N GLU A 315 -9.92 20.60 6.73
CA GLU A 315 -10.61 19.31 6.60
C GLU A 315 -9.69 18.12 6.89
N MET A 316 -8.42 18.22 6.49
CA MET A 316 -7.42 17.17 6.65
C MET A 316 -7.20 16.76 8.12
N PRO A 317 -7.00 17.69 9.08
CA PRO A 317 -6.78 17.32 10.49
C PRO A 317 -7.92 16.55 11.15
N ILE A 318 -9.10 16.49 10.55
CA ILE A 318 -10.27 15.76 11.05
C ILE A 318 -10.76 14.66 10.09
N ALA A 319 -9.95 14.31 9.09
CA ALA A 319 -10.26 13.28 8.07
C ALA A 319 -11.63 13.47 7.37
N TRP A 320 -12.05 14.72 7.15
CA TRP A 320 -13.40 15.01 6.64
C TRP A 320 -13.67 14.39 5.26
N GLY A 321 -12.66 14.34 4.38
CA GLY A 321 -12.73 13.75 3.04
C GLY A 321 -12.36 12.27 2.93
N GLY A 322 -12.09 11.61 4.06
CA GLY A 322 -11.53 10.25 4.10
C GLY A 322 -10.01 10.29 4.22
N ASP A 323 -9.31 9.56 3.37
CA ASP A 323 -7.87 9.29 3.47
C ASP A 323 -6.98 10.35 2.80
N TYR A 324 -6.48 11.33 3.55
CA TYR A 324 -5.61 12.36 2.98
C TYR A 324 -4.18 11.89 2.70
N VAL A 325 -3.69 10.84 3.38
CA VAL A 325 -2.38 10.24 3.08
C VAL A 325 -2.41 9.68 1.65
N GLN A 326 -3.44 8.92 1.32
CA GLN A 326 -3.67 8.39 -0.02
C GLN A 326 -3.78 9.51 -1.08
N GLU A 327 -4.43 10.62 -0.73
CA GLU A 327 -4.64 11.75 -1.65
C GLU A 327 -3.35 12.51 -2.00
N LEU A 328 -2.47 12.67 -1.01
CA LEU A 328 -1.37 13.64 -1.08
C LEU A 328 0.00 12.98 -1.24
N ALA A 329 0.17 11.71 -0.85
CA ALA A 329 1.41 10.94 -1.05
C ALA A 329 1.56 10.40 -2.48
N VAL A 330 1.25 11.27 -3.46
CA VAL A 330 1.28 11.00 -4.90
C VAL A 330 2.65 11.31 -5.51
N ALA A 331 2.76 11.16 -6.83
CA ALA A 331 3.98 11.44 -7.58
C ALA A 331 4.65 12.78 -7.21
N GLY A 332 5.98 12.78 -7.11
CA GLY A 332 6.77 13.91 -6.63
C GLY A 332 6.92 14.01 -5.10
N THR A 333 6.29 13.11 -4.34
CA THR A 333 6.58 12.90 -2.92
C THR A 333 7.42 11.65 -2.69
N ASP A 334 8.45 11.73 -1.85
CA ASP A 334 9.25 10.61 -1.38
C ASP A 334 10.16 11.02 -0.21
N ALA A 335 10.57 10.03 0.57
CA ALA A 335 11.74 10.14 1.42
C ALA A 335 13.01 10.26 0.56
N VAL A 336 14.09 10.80 1.14
CA VAL A 336 15.36 10.93 0.42
C VAL A 336 16.35 9.88 0.93
N PRO A 337 16.95 9.04 0.05
CA PRO A 337 17.96 8.09 0.49
C PRO A 337 19.15 8.78 1.16
N GLN A 338 19.67 8.19 2.23
CA GLN A 338 20.70 8.83 3.05
C GLN A 338 22.09 8.86 2.38
N THR A 339 22.44 7.82 1.61
CA THR A 339 23.77 7.67 1.01
C THR A 339 23.77 8.07 -0.47
N GLU A 340 24.91 8.55 -0.97
CA GLU A 340 25.05 8.94 -2.37
C GLU A 340 24.86 7.76 -3.35
N SER A 341 25.31 6.55 -2.96
CA SER A 341 25.05 5.34 -3.75
C SER A 341 23.55 5.03 -3.83
N ALA A 342 22.82 5.15 -2.71
CA ALA A 342 21.37 4.96 -2.69
C ALA A 342 20.64 6.05 -3.47
N LYS A 343 21.06 7.33 -3.38
CA LYS A 343 20.50 8.41 -4.21
C LYS A 343 20.70 8.16 -5.70
N ALA A 344 21.90 7.72 -6.11
CA ALA A 344 22.20 7.41 -7.49
C ALA A 344 21.36 6.23 -8.02
N ALA A 345 21.24 5.14 -7.24
CA ALA A 345 20.40 4.01 -7.61
C ALA A 345 18.91 4.37 -7.61
N ASN A 346 18.43 5.11 -6.61
CA ASN A 346 17.06 5.61 -6.54
C ASN A 346 16.69 6.46 -7.75
N LYS A 347 17.61 7.33 -8.22
CA LYS A 347 17.39 8.11 -9.44
C LYS A 347 17.20 7.21 -10.66
N ARG A 348 18.00 6.15 -10.82
CA ARG A 348 17.85 5.21 -11.94
C ARG A 348 16.54 4.44 -11.90
N VAL A 349 16.07 4.06 -10.70
CA VAL A 349 14.75 3.42 -10.53
C VAL A 349 13.63 4.43 -10.82
N TRP A 350 13.73 5.64 -10.27
CA TRP A 350 12.78 6.73 -10.50
C TRP A 350 12.56 7.00 -12.00
N GLU A 351 13.63 7.14 -12.77
CA GLU A 351 13.58 7.34 -14.23
C GLU A 351 12.85 6.21 -14.99
N MET A 352 12.70 5.04 -14.37
CA MET A 352 11.89 3.95 -14.91
C MET A 352 10.43 4.10 -14.49
N VAL A 353 10.17 4.34 -13.21
CA VAL A 353 8.83 4.13 -12.62
C VAL A 353 7.95 5.37 -12.51
N GLU A 354 8.53 6.57 -12.64
CA GLU A 354 7.78 7.80 -12.41
C GLU A 354 8.29 8.98 -13.26
N PRO A 355 7.42 9.57 -14.10
CA PRO A 355 7.80 10.68 -14.97
C PRO A 355 7.68 12.05 -14.29
N TYR A 356 7.19 12.10 -13.06
CA TYR A 356 6.86 13.32 -12.34
C TYR A 356 7.86 13.56 -11.21
N ASP A 357 8.35 14.79 -11.07
CA ASP A 357 9.21 15.22 -9.96
C ASP A 357 9.09 16.72 -9.74
N GLY A 358 9.34 17.13 -8.50
CA GLY A 358 9.23 18.51 -8.07
C GLY A 358 7.80 18.95 -7.71
N PHE A 359 7.75 20.10 -7.04
CA PHE A 359 6.54 20.64 -6.42
C PHE A 359 5.40 20.92 -7.41
N GLU A 360 5.68 21.49 -8.58
CA GLU A 360 4.64 21.80 -9.56
C GLU A 360 3.94 20.53 -10.08
N ARG A 361 4.72 19.46 -10.30
CA ARG A 361 4.20 18.17 -10.74
C ARG A 361 3.44 17.45 -9.63
N TRP A 362 3.94 17.52 -8.40
CA TRP A 362 3.17 17.06 -7.24
C TRP A 362 1.83 17.78 -7.14
N LEU A 363 1.81 19.11 -7.22
CA LEU A 363 0.57 19.89 -7.12
C LEU A 363 -0.40 19.58 -8.27
N GLU A 364 0.12 19.34 -9.48
CA GLU A 364 -0.66 18.85 -10.62
C GLU A 364 -1.32 17.50 -10.28
N CYS A 365 -0.54 16.54 -9.77
CA CYS A 365 -1.02 15.21 -9.40
C CYS A 365 -2.07 15.27 -8.28
N ALA A 366 -1.78 15.99 -7.19
CA ALA A 366 -2.70 16.15 -6.07
C ALA A 366 -4.04 16.79 -6.52
N ARG A 367 -4.00 17.81 -7.39
CA ARG A 367 -5.20 18.44 -7.95
C ARG A 367 -6.02 17.56 -8.89
N ARG A 368 -5.47 16.45 -9.39
CA ARG A 368 -6.28 15.45 -10.12
C ARG A 368 -7.27 14.75 -9.20
N ALA A 369 -6.98 14.70 -7.89
CA ALA A 369 -7.86 14.18 -6.85
C ALA A 369 -8.30 12.73 -7.11
N VAL A 370 -7.42 11.93 -7.73
CA VAL A 370 -7.71 10.55 -8.12
C VAL A 370 -7.53 9.62 -6.93
N ARG A 371 -8.60 8.90 -6.59
CA ARG A 371 -8.62 7.88 -5.52
C ARG A 371 -8.36 6.46 -6.04
N ILE A 372 -8.57 6.26 -7.34
CA ILE A 372 -8.77 4.95 -7.96
C ILE A 372 -7.66 4.70 -8.98
N PRO A 373 -6.88 3.62 -8.84
CA PRO A 373 -5.97 3.17 -9.88
C PRO A 373 -6.68 2.83 -11.20
N SER A 374 -5.91 2.90 -12.28
CA SER A 374 -6.40 2.62 -13.63
C SER A 374 -6.81 1.16 -13.82
N GLU A 375 -6.20 0.25 -13.06
CA GLU A 375 -6.44 -1.20 -13.09
C GLU A 375 -7.12 -1.70 -11.81
N GLY A 376 -7.71 -2.89 -11.88
CA GLY A 376 -8.35 -3.54 -10.73
C GLY A 376 -9.74 -3.02 -10.38
N ARG A 377 -10.42 -3.75 -9.49
CA ARG A 377 -11.70 -3.33 -8.88
C ARG A 377 -11.41 -2.32 -7.77
N CYS A 378 -12.37 -1.44 -7.51
CA CYS A 378 -12.26 -0.41 -6.48
C CYS A 378 -13.50 -0.38 -5.61
N LEU A 379 -13.28 -0.21 -4.31
CA LEU A 379 -14.31 -0.02 -3.31
C LEU A 379 -14.02 1.27 -2.55
N LEU A 380 -14.89 2.26 -2.72
CA LEU A 380 -14.88 3.46 -1.91
C LEU A 380 -15.73 3.22 -0.65
N VAL A 381 -15.13 3.41 0.52
CA VAL A 381 -15.78 3.10 1.79
C VAL A 381 -15.88 4.35 2.65
N ASP A 382 -17.07 4.68 3.14
CA ASP A 382 -17.17 5.59 4.28
C ASP A 382 -17.07 4.78 5.58
N TYR A 383 -15.88 4.78 6.18
CA TYR A 383 -15.63 4.04 7.43
C TYR A 383 -16.17 4.75 8.68
N LYS A 384 -16.75 5.94 8.56
CA LYS A 384 -17.22 6.77 9.67
C LYS A 384 -16.14 7.11 10.74
N ASP A 385 -14.86 7.08 10.39
CA ASP A 385 -13.70 7.35 11.26
C ASP A 385 -13.55 8.81 11.72
N SER A 386 -14.24 9.75 11.08
CA SER A 386 -14.26 11.16 11.51
C SER A 386 -15.20 11.43 12.69
N ILE A 387 -15.95 10.43 13.16
CA ILE A 387 -16.94 10.56 14.24
C ILE A 387 -16.30 10.13 15.56
N GLY A 388 -15.58 11.03 16.24
CA GLY A 388 -15.14 10.78 17.63
C GLY A 388 -13.81 11.39 18.05
N SER A 389 -12.96 11.79 17.11
CA SER A 389 -11.72 12.50 17.42
C SER A 389 -11.30 13.43 16.29
N SER A 390 -10.87 14.64 16.67
CA SER A 390 -10.22 15.60 15.77
C SER A 390 -8.69 15.51 15.85
N ASN A 391 -8.15 14.46 16.47
CA ASN A 391 -6.73 14.27 16.66
C ASN A 391 -6.15 13.46 15.49
N PRO A 392 -5.23 14.02 14.68
CA PRO A 392 -4.58 13.30 13.60
C PRO A 392 -3.91 12.00 14.02
N ARG A 393 -3.57 11.82 15.30
CA ARG A 393 -3.03 10.55 15.82
C ARG A 393 -4.03 9.40 15.77
N ASP A 394 -5.31 9.70 15.95
CA ASP A 394 -6.34 8.67 16.11
C ASP A 394 -6.84 8.16 14.75
N HIS A 395 -6.98 9.04 13.77
CA HIS A 395 -7.42 8.66 12.43
C HIS A 395 -6.27 8.60 11.41
N TYR A 396 -5.09 9.12 11.76
CA TYR A 396 -3.92 9.18 10.88
C TYR A 396 -4.26 9.83 9.54
N TYR A 397 -4.88 11.02 9.61
CA TYR A 397 -5.44 11.72 8.45
C TYR A 397 -6.41 10.87 7.60
N GLY A 398 -7.11 9.94 8.24
CA GLY A 398 -8.10 9.03 7.63
C GLY A 398 -7.50 7.70 7.15
N HIS A 399 -6.19 7.53 7.32
CA HIS A 399 -5.42 6.40 6.78
C HIS A 399 -5.33 5.20 7.73
N ALA A 400 -5.57 5.39 9.04
CA ALA A 400 -5.43 4.30 10.02
C ALA A 400 -6.61 3.31 10.00
N VAL A 401 -7.76 3.71 9.44
CA VAL A 401 -9.02 3.00 9.66
C VAL A 401 -9.04 1.57 9.15
N TYR A 402 -8.30 1.27 8.07
CA TYR A 402 -8.35 -0.03 7.41
C TYR A 402 -7.80 -1.18 8.26
N THR A 403 -6.86 -0.89 9.16
CA THR A 403 -6.21 -1.89 10.02
C THR A 403 -6.85 -1.99 11.39
N ARG A 404 -7.82 -1.11 11.71
CA ARG A 404 -8.53 -1.12 12.99
C ARG A 404 -9.29 -2.43 13.15
N GLN A 405 -9.25 -2.99 14.36
CA GLN A 405 -9.85 -4.29 14.64
C GLN A 405 -11.35 -4.36 14.26
N HIS A 406 -12.09 -3.27 14.49
CA HIS A 406 -13.51 -3.18 14.14
C HIS A 406 -13.80 -3.21 12.63
N ALA A 407 -12.82 -2.88 11.78
CA ALA A 407 -12.96 -2.88 10.33
C ALA A 407 -12.66 -4.25 9.70
N VAL A 408 -11.99 -5.17 10.43
CA VAL A 408 -11.47 -6.44 9.89
C VAL A 408 -12.57 -7.31 9.29
N LEU A 409 -13.69 -7.51 9.99
CA LEU A 409 -14.79 -8.33 9.48
C LEU A 409 -15.44 -7.71 8.24
N PHE A 410 -15.67 -6.39 8.27
CA PHE A 410 -16.21 -5.68 7.12
C PHE A 410 -15.29 -5.84 5.91
N ASN A 411 -14.00 -5.53 6.05
CA ASN A 411 -13.03 -5.63 4.97
C ASN A 411 -12.98 -7.06 4.41
N THR A 412 -12.92 -8.07 5.28
CA THR A 412 -12.92 -9.48 4.88
C THR A 412 -14.18 -9.85 4.10
N THR A 413 -15.35 -9.39 4.56
CA THR A 413 -16.63 -9.61 3.88
C THR A 413 -16.64 -8.97 2.50
N GLN A 414 -16.11 -7.75 2.36
CA GLN A 414 -16.01 -7.06 1.07
C GLN A 414 -15.04 -7.76 0.12
N ILE A 415 -13.90 -8.27 0.62
CA ILE A 415 -12.95 -9.04 -0.18
C ILE A 415 -13.62 -10.31 -0.70
N VAL A 416 -14.28 -11.07 0.16
CA VAL A 416 -14.98 -12.30 -0.23
C VAL A 416 -16.03 -12.01 -1.30
N ARG A 417 -16.87 -10.98 -1.08
CA ARG A 417 -17.85 -10.53 -2.08
C ARG A 417 -17.21 -10.14 -3.41
N ALA A 418 -16.14 -9.37 -3.36
CA ALA A 418 -15.51 -8.82 -4.56
C ALA A 418 -14.72 -9.87 -5.36
N PHE A 419 -14.17 -10.91 -4.72
CA PHE A 419 -13.30 -11.88 -5.38
C PHE A 419 -13.93 -13.26 -5.58
N TYR A 420 -14.77 -13.71 -4.66
CA TYR A 420 -15.14 -15.12 -4.52
C TYR A 420 -16.66 -15.37 -4.48
N GLU A 421 -17.48 -14.32 -4.54
CA GLU A 421 -18.93 -14.42 -4.74
C GLU A 421 -19.25 -13.89 -6.14
N ALA A 422 -19.49 -14.81 -7.08
CA ALA A 422 -19.97 -14.53 -8.43
C ALA A 422 -21.24 -15.34 -8.69
#